data_AF-A0A1J8Q1X1-F1
#
_entry.id   AF-A0A1J8Q1X1-F1
#
_cell.length_a   1.000
_cell.length_b   1.000
_cell.length_c   1.000
_cell.angle_alpha   90.00
_cell.angle_beta   90.00
_cell.angle_gamma   90.00
#
_symmetry.space_group_name_H-M   'P 1'
#
loop_
_entity.id
_entity.type
_entity.pdbx_description
1 polymer ?
#
loop_
_entity_poly.entity_id
_entity_poly.type
_entity_poly.pdbx_seq_one_letter_code
_entity_poly.pdbx_strand_id
1 'polypeptide(L)'
;LKVIGNSNANVEAIGFEKSNTSKTVDGITYQVYSHTDAPTAKLWVQQNLIVSTSIAQGFVMNGENAYDYSGRSVSSAGDVNGDGLDDLIVGAYKADPVGKSKAGKSYVVFGKTNATAINLSDIASNSGTGGFVINGEKAGGSSGYSVSSAGDVNGDGLDDLIVGACYGRGGDSAGKSYVVFGKTNATAINLSDIASNSGTGGFVINGENANRDSNGQSVSSAGDVNGDGLDDLIIGAYMANSAGEYWAGKSYVVFGKTNATAINLSDIASNSGTGGFVINGEESNDLSGYSVSSAGDINGDGLDDLIIGAYWADSTGKSLAGKSYVIFGKTDTKAINLSDISAGRGTTAHTIDFQGDTNTDKNDTLTGTSANEL
;
A
#
# COMPACT_ATOMS: atom_id res chain seq x y z
N LEU A 1 -24.82 5.18 34.72
CA LEU A 1 -25.21 5.96 33.52
C LEU A 1 -26.55 5.45 33.00
N LYS A 2 -27.45 6.33 32.52
CA LYS A 2 -28.71 5.93 31.85
C LYS A 2 -28.60 6.29 30.36
N VAL A 3 -28.91 5.34 29.48
CA VAL A 3 -28.92 5.52 28.03
C VAL A 3 -30.36 5.38 27.53
N ILE A 4 -30.80 6.39 26.80
CA ILE A 4 -32.16 6.56 26.28
C ILE A 4 -32.02 6.89 24.80
N GLY A 5 -32.88 6.34 23.95
CA GLY A 5 -32.76 6.57 22.51
C GLY A 5 -33.98 6.11 21.74
N ASN A 6 -33.95 6.37 20.44
CA ASN A 6 -34.97 5.92 19.52
C ASN A 6 -34.92 4.39 19.39
N SER A 7 -36.09 3.78 19.14
CA SER A 7 -36.19 2.33 18.94
C SER A 7 -35.17 1.84 17.88
N ASN A 8 -34.47 0.76 18.19
CA ASN A 8 -33.42 0.13 17.36
C ASN A 8 -32.10 0.92 17.25
N ALA A 9 -31.88 1.99 18.02
CA ALA A 9 -30.54 2.55 18.14
C ALA A 9 -29.59 1.55 18.83
N ASN A 10 -28.34 1.51 18.37
CA ASN A 10 -27.29 0.65 18.91
C ASN A 10 -26.55 1.33 20.06
N VAL A 11 -26.26 0.58 21.11
CA VAL A 11 -25.44 0.99 22.25
C VAL A 11 -24.28 0.01 22.38
N GLU A 12 -23.05 0.51 22.25
CA GLU A 12 -21.85 -0.26 22.53
C GLU A 12 -21.51 -0.13 24.02
N ALA A 13 -21.60 -1.24 24.75
CA ALA A 13 -21.40 -1.33 26.18
C ALA A 13 -20.24 -2.29 26.50
N ILE A 14 -19.07 -2.00 25.92
CA ILE A 14 -17.85 -2.79 26.09
C ILE A 14 -17.46 -2.85 27.57
N GLY A 15 -17.11 -4.05 28.06
CA GLY A 15 -16.76 -4.28 29.47
C GLY A 15 -17.97 -4.33 30.42
N PHE A 16 -19.20 -4.20 29.90
CA PHE A 16 -20.42 -4.35 30.68
C PHE A 16 -21.16 -5.63 30.30
N GLU A 17 -21.51 -6.43 31.30
CA GLU A 17 -22.29 -7.66 31.13
C GLU A 17 -23.76 -7.44 31.48
N LYS A 18 -24.65 -8.01 30.67
CA LYS A 18 -26.09 -7.94 30.90
C LYS A 18 -26.42 -8.61 32.23
N SER A 19 -26.99 -7.84 33.15
CA SER A 19 -27.44 -8.36 34.44
C SER A 19 -28.87 -8.93 34.32
N ASN A 20 -29.29 -9.78 35.25
CA ASN A 20 -30.66 -10.33 35.26
C ASN A 20 -31.72 -9.35 35.81
N THR A 21 -31.41 -8.06 35.88
CA THR A 21 -32.26 -7.04 36.51
C THR A 21 -32.66 -5.97 35.50
N SER A 22 -33.94 -5.65 35.49
CA SER A 22 -34.46 -4.42 34.88
C SER A 22 -34.88 -3.42 35.95
N LYS A 23 -34.92 -2.13 35.59
CA LYS A 23 -35.42 -1.07 36.46
C LYS A 23 -36.28 -0.11 35.66
N THR A 24 -37.41 0.30 36.23
CA THR A 24 -38.29 1.31 35.65
C THR A 24 -38.15 2.61 36.42
N VAL A 25 -37.86 3.71 35.73
CA VAL A 25 -37.79 5.06 36.30
C VAL A 25 -38.49 6.01 35.35
N ASP A 26 -39.39 6.85 35.87
CA ASP A 26 -40.15 7.84 35.10
C ASP A 26 -40.85 7.28 33.86
N GLY A 27 -41.40 6.06 33.98
CA GLY A 27 -42.12 5.36 32.90
C GLY A 27 -41.23 4.68 31.86
N ILE A 28 -39.91 4.74 31.98
CA ILE A 28 -38.96 4.09 31.07
C ILE A 28 -38.36 2.85 31.73
N THR A 29 -38.41 1.71 31.06
CA THR A 29 -37.81 0.45 31.54
C THR A 29 -36.42 0.25 30.95
N TYR A 30 -35.44 0.07 31.83
CA TYR A 30 -34.04 -0.13 31.50
C TYR A 30 -33.61 -1.57 31.81
N GLN A 31 -32.83 -2.16 30.92
CA GLN A 31 -31.98 -3.30 31.21
C GLN A 31 -30.70 -2.81 31.91
N VAL A 32 -30.34 -3.43 33.04
CA VAL A 32 -29.11 -3.08 33.77
C VAL A 32 -27.97 -3.97 33.27
N TYR A 33 -26.80 -3.35 33.10
CA TYR A 33 -25.52 -3.98 32.82
C TYR A 33 -24.52 -3.61 33.90
N SER A 34 -23.61 -4.52 34.23
CA SER A 34 -22.60 -4.37 35.28
C SER A 34 -21.21 -4.47 34.67
N HIS A 35 -20.29 -3.59 35.07
CA HIS A 35 -18.92 -3.65 34.56
C HIS A 35 -18.16 -4.84 35.18
N THR A 36 -17.42 -5.59 34.37
CA THR A 36 -16.72 -6.82 34.79
C THR A 36 -15.66 -6.52 35.87
N ASP A 37 -14.89 -5.44 35.71
CA ASP A 37 -13.84 -5.04 36.67
C ASP A 37 -14.28 -3.98 37.70
N ALA A 38 -15.52 -3.49 37.64
CA ALA A 38 -16.03 -2.43 38.50
C ALA A 38 -17.48 -2.69 38.91
N PRO A 39 -17.73 -3.55 39.93
CA PRO A 39 -19.07 -4.06 40.26
C PRO A 39 -20.10 -2.98 40.63
N THR A 40 -19.62 -1.81 41.08
CA THR A 40 -20.44 -0.65 41.43
C THR A 40 -20.85 0.18 40.21
N ALA A 41 -20.14 0.07 39.08
CA ALA A 41 -20.49 0.74 37.84
C ALA A 41 -21.68 0.02 37.18
N LYS A 42 -22.81 0.74 37.07
CA LYS A 42 -24.02 0.25 36.40
C LYS A 42 -24.35 1.11 35.18
N LEU A 43 -24.56 0.45 34.06
CA LEU A 43 -25.10 1.03 32.83
C LEU A 43 -26.57 0.59 32.67
N TRP A 44 -27.49 1.53 32.55
CA TRP A 44 -28.92 1.28 32.44
C TRP A 44 -29.35 1.67 31.04
N VAL A 45 -29.67 0.71 30.20
CA VAL A 45 -29.99 0.93 28.78
C VAL A 45 -31.48 0.66 28.56
N GLN A 46 -32.20 1.58 27.94
CA GLN A 46 -33.63 1.39 27.64
C GLN A 46 -33.86 0.09 26.85
N GLN A 47 -34.86 -0.70 27.23
CA GLN A 47 -35.04 -2.07 26.71
C GLN A 47 -35.33 -2.20 25.20
N ASN A 48 -35.71 -1.12 24.53
CA ASN A 48 -35.94 -1.08 23.07
C ASN A 48 -34.67 -0.73 22.26
N LEU A 49 -33.52 -0.58 22.93
CA LEU A 49 -32.23 -0.38 22.30
C LEU A 49 -31.52 -1.72 22.11
N ILE A 50 -30.72 -1.81 21.06
CA ILE A 50 -29.86 -2.97 20.80
C ILE A 50 -28.54 -2.72 21.51
N VAL A 51 -28.09 -3.67 22.35
CA VAL A 51 -26.85 -3.52 23.11
C VAL A 51 -25.83 -4.55 22.68
N SER A 52 -24.68 -4.09 22.19
CA SER A 52 -23.51 -4.93 21.99
C SER A 52 -22.60 -4.86 23.21
N THR A 53 -22.24 -6.02 23.76
CA THR A 53 -21.34 -6.15 24.93
C THR A 53 -19.99 -6.76 24.55
N SER A 54 -19.85 -7.15 23.28
CA SER A 54 -18.62 -7.69 22.70
C SER A 54 -18.16 -6.78 21.59
N ILE A 55 -16.85 -6.53 21.53
CA ILE A 55 -16.24 -5.95 20.34
C ILE A 55 -16.24 -7.05 19.28
N ALA A 56 -16.77 -6.75 18.09
CA ALA A 56 -16.56 -7.58 16.92
C ALA A 56 -15.05 -7.73 16.68
N GLN A 57 -14.51 -8.95 16.76
CA GLN A 57 -13.07 -9.18 16.56
C GLN A 57 -12.65 -9.14 15.08
N GLY A 58 -13.61 -9.03 14.16
CA GLY A 58 -13.40 -8.95 12.72
C GLY A 58 -14.54 -9.60 11.93
N PHE A 59 -14.32 -9.77 10.62
CA PHE A 59 -15.19 -10.48 9.70
C PHE A 59 -14.36 -11.31 8.70
N VAL A 60 -15.00 -12.26 8.01
CA VAL A 60 -14.36 -13.07 6.96
C VAL A 60 -14.74 -12.54 5.57
N MET A 61 -13.80 -12.62 4.63
CA MET A 61 -14.02 -12.37 3.20
C MET A 61 -13.93 -13.70 2.43
N ASN A 62 -15.04 -14.14 1.85
CA ASN A 62 -15.12 -15.39 1.09
C ASN A 62 -14.82 -15.13 -0.40
N GLY A 63 -13.95 -15.94 -0.99
CA GLY A 63 -13.58 -15.83 -2.41
C GLY A 63 -14.76 -15.99 -3.38
N GLU A 64 -14.63 -15.38 -4.57
CA GLU A 64 -15.67 -15.40 -5.61
C GLU A 64 -15.81 -16.77 -6.27
N ASN A 65 -14.74 -17.32 -6.86
CA ASN A 65 -14.76 -18.62 -7.54
C ASN A 65 -13.62 -19.54 -7.09
N ALA A 66 -13.78 -20.83 -7.42
CA ALA A 66 -12.74 -21.83 -7.21
C ALA A 66 -11.49 -21.51 -8.05
N TYR A 67 -10.31 -21.70 -7.47
CA TYR A 67 -9.01 -21.47 -8.11
C TYR A 67 -8.68 -20.01 -8.51
N ASP A 68 -9.42 -19.03 -8.00
CA ASP A 68 -9.09 -17.61 -8.18
C ASP A 68 -7.89 -17.17 -7.30
N TYR A 69 -7.64 -17.92 -6.21
CA TYR A 69 -6.61 -17.64 -5.20
C TYR A 69 -6.70 -16.22 -4.62
N SER A 70 -7.93 -15.77 -4.32
CA SER A 70 -8.14 -14.56 -3.53
C SER A 70 -7.41 -14.66 -2.18
N GLY A 71 -6.84 -13.55 -1.72
CA GLY A 71 -6.02 -13.52 -0.52
C GLY A 71 -4.57 -13.93 -0.76
N ARG A 72 -4.13 -14.12 -2.01
CA ARG A 72 -2.71 -14.29 -2.34
C ARG A 72 -1.88 -13.07 -1.90
N SER A 73 -2.45 -11.88 -1.99
CA SER A 73 -1.91 -10.63 -1.48
C SER A 73 -3.07 -9.82 -0.89
N VAL A 74 -2.82 -9.16 0.24
CA VAL A 74 -3.78 -8.30 0.94
C VAL A 74 -3.04 -7.07 1.47
N SER A 75 -3.74 -5.95 1.60
CA SER A 75 -3.23 -4.77 2.29
C SER A 75 -4.38 -3.92 2.83
N SER A 76 -4.06 -2.97 3.74
CA SER A 76 -4.91 -1.79 3.88
C SER A 76 -4.94 -1.06 2.55
N ALA A 77 -6.09 -0.50 2.19
CA ALA A 77 -6.24 0.36 1.03
C ALA A 77 -6.18 1.84 1.40
N GLY A 78 -6.32 2.19 2.68
CA GLY A 78 -6.62 3.57 3.09
C GLY A 78 -8.08 3.93 2.83
N ASP A 79 -8.49 5.17 3.03
CA ASP A 79 -9.85 5.66 2.76
C ASP A 79 -10.00 6.00 1.27
N VAL A 80 -10.25 4.96 0.46
CA VAL A 80 -10.30 5.13 -1.00
C VAL A 80 -11.63 5.72 -1.48
N ASN A 81 -12.63 5.82 -0.59
CA ASN A 81 -13.97 6.26 -0.91
C ASN A 81 -14.38 7.57 -0.20
N GLY A 82 -13.55 8.07 0.72
CA GLY A 82 -13.75 9.31 1.46
C GLY A 82 -14.81 9.23 2.55
N ASP A 83 -15.10 8.04 3.09
CA ASP A 83 -16.11 7.84 4.14
C ASP A 83 -15.54 7.92 5.57
N GLY A 84 -14.23 8.08 5.69
CA GLY A 84 -13.48 8.20 6.94
C GLY A 84 -13.11 6.87 7.58
N LEU A 85 -13.32 5.74 6.89
CA LEU A 85 -12.86 4.42 7.31
C LEU A 85 -11.83 3.89 6.32
N ASP A 86 -10.73 3.34 6.83
CA ASP A 86 -9.80 2.60 5.99
C ASP A 86 -10.48 1.40 5.33
N ASP A 87 -10.24 1.26 4.04
CA ASP A 87 -10.71 0.19 3.18
C ASP A 87 -9.65 -0.93 3.09
N LEU A 88 -10.00 -2.02 2.41
CA LEU A 88 -9.13 -3.19 2.24
C LEU A 88 -8.99 -3.54 0.76
N ILE A 89 -7.80 -3.99 0.35
CA ILE A 89 -7.59 -4.56 -1.00
C ILE A 89 -7.17 -6.04 -0.93
N VAL A 90 -7.80 -6.87 -1.77
CA VAL A 90 -7.55 -8.31 -1.85
C VAL A 90 -7.25 -8.71 -3.29
N GLY A 91 -6.07 -9.28 -3.53
CA GLY A 91 -5.66 -9.79 -4.85
C GLY A 91 -6.08 -11.24 -5.10
N ALA A 92 -6.57 -11.51 -6.32
CA ALA A 92 -6.97 -12.83 -6.84
C ALA A 92 -6.39 -13.06 -8.23
N TYR A 93 -5.09 -13.34 -8.29
CA TYR A 93 -4.28 -13.31 -9.51
C TYR A 93 -4.62 -14.36 -10.58
N LYS A 94 -5.47 -15.35 -10.29
CA LYS A 94 -5.95 -16.29 -11.31
C LYS A 94 -7.43 -16.16 -11.65
N ALA A 95 -8.11 -15.17 -11.07
CA ALA A 95 -9.50 -14.92 -11.40
C ALA A 95 -9.68 -14.65 -12.90
N ASP A 96 -10.85 -15.04 -13.40
CA ASP A 96 -11.25 -14.95 -14.80
C ASP A 96 -12.31 -13.84 -14.98
N PRO A 97 -11.94 -12.54 -15.10
CA PRO A 97 -12.85 -11.52 -15.60
C PRO A 97 -13.48 -11.94 -16.93
N VAL A 98 -14.68 -11.41 -17.22
CA VAL A 98 -15.46 -11.76 -18.42
C VAL A 98 -14.60 -11.69 -19.68
N GLY A 99 -14.45 -12.82 -20.36
CA GLY A 99 -13.68 -12.94 -21.61
C GLY A 99 -12.16 -12.94 -21.46
N LYS A 100 -11.60 -12.94 -20.24
CA LYS A 100 -10.15 -12.82 -20.00
C LYS A 100 -9.65 -13.86 -18.98
N SER A 101 -9.35 -15.06 -19.45
CA SER A 101 -8.90 -16.12 -18.52
C SER A 101 -7.57 -15.77 -17.84
N LYS A 102 -7.49 -15.95 -16.52
CA LYS A 102 -6.34 -15.69 -15.64
C LYS A 102 -5.78 -14.28 -15.79
N ALA A 103 -6.63 -13.33 -16.16
CA ALA A 103 -6.25 -11.91 -16.15
C ALA A 103 -6.06 -11.41 -14.72
N GLY A 104 -6.68 -12.08 -13.75
CA GLY A 104 -6.68 -11.69 -12.35
C GLY A 104 -7.74 -10.63 -12.05
N LYS A 105 -8.11 -10.56 -10.78
CA LYS A 105 -8.97 -9.52 -10.20
C LYS A 105 -8.32 -9.01 -8.91
N SER A 106 -8.64 -7.78 -8.54
CA SER A 106 -8.48 -7.30 -7.18
C SER A 106 -9.83 -6.78 -6.68
N TYR A 107 -10.10 -6.93 -5.39
CA TYR A 107 -11.34 -6.48 -4.76
C TYR A 107 -10.99 -5.42 -3.74
N VAL A 108 -11.58 -4.25 -3.92
CA VAL A 108 -11.57 -3.17 -2.94
C VAL A 108 -12.82 -3.35 -2.10
N VAL A 109 -12.64 -3.47 -0.79
CA VAL A 109 -13.71 -3.77 0.16
C VAL A 109 -13.76 -2.61 1.13
N PHE A 110 -14.89 -1.90 1.12
CA PHE A 110 -15.05 -0.71 1.94
C PHE A 110 -15.08 -1.05 3.43
N GLY A 111 -14.43 -0.18 4.21
CA GLY A 111 -14.37 -0.20 5.66
C GLY A 111 -15.77 -0.26 6.26
N LYS A 112 -15.91 -0.99 7.38
CA LYS A 112 -17.19 -1.09 8.08
C LYS A 112 -17.02 -1.47 9.54
N THR A 113 -18.02 -1.09 10.33
CA THR A 113 -18.05 -1.31 11.78
C THR A 113 -18.75 -2.61 12.20
N ASN A 114 -19.42 -3.31 11.29
CA ASN A 114 -20.11 -4.58 11.59
C ASN A 114 -19.26 -5.80 11.22
N ALA A 115 -19.48 -6.91 11.96
CA ALA A 115 -18.78 -8.18 11.79
C ALA A 115 -19.33 -9.08 10.68
N THR A 116 -20.27 -8.61 9.85
CA THR A 116 -20.93 -9.46 8.86
C THR A 116 -19.88 -9.95 7.85
N ALA A 117 -19.91 -11.22 7.47
CA ALA A 117 -19.03 -11.74 6.42
C ALA A 117 -19.28 -11.00 5.09
N ILE A 118 -18.26 -10.93 4.25
CA ILE A 118 -18.34 -10.37 2.89
C ILE A 118 -18.08 -11.51 1.90
N ASN A 119 -18.86 -11.61 0.83
CA ASN A 119 -18.51 -12.46 -0.30
C ASN A 119 -17.97 -11.57 -1.42
N LEU A 120 -16.79 -11.90 -1.95
CA LEU A 120 -16.19 -11.13 -3.05
C LEU A 120 -17.03 -11.19 -4.34
N SER A 121 -17.93 -12.18 -4.47
CA SER A 121 -18.96 -12.21 -5.51
C SER A 121 -19.95 -11.06 -5.43
N ASP A 122 -20.27 -10.58 -4.22
CA ASP A 122 -21.20 -9.47 -4.03
C ASP A 122 -20.54 -8.17 -4.53
N ILE A 123 -19.27 -7.97 -4.22
CA ILE A 123 -18.42 -6.88 -4.73
C ILE A 123 -18.32 -6.92 -6.26
N ALA A 124 -18.14 -8.12 -6.84
CA ALA A 124 -18.01 -8.30 -8.29
C ALA A 124 -19.32 -8.10 -9.07
N SER A 125 -20.48 -8.24 -8.41
CA SER A 125 -21.79 -8.33 -9.08
C SER A 125 -22.32 -7.00 -9.66
N ASN A 126 -21.53 -5.91 -9.64
CA ASN A 126 -21.95 -4.54 -9.95
C ASN A 126 -23.13 -4.03 -9.09
N SER A 127 -23.47 -4.71 -7.98
CA SER A 127 -24.43 -4.20 -6.99
C SER A 127 -23.90 -2.98 -6.24
N GLY A 128 -22.58 -2.77 -6.27
CA GLY A 128 -21.90 -1.65 -5.61
C GLY A 128 -21.97 -1.71 -4.07
N THR A 129 -22.35 -2.85 -3.51
CA THR A 129 -22.53 -2.99 -2.06
C THR A 129 -21.21 -3.39 -1.41
N GLY A 130 -20.61 -2.46 -0.66
CA GLY A 130 -19.45 -2.73 0.20
C GLY A 130 -18.09 -2.70 -0.50
N GLY A 131 -17.99 -2.12 -1.70
CA GLY A 131 -16.72 -1.94 -2.42
C GLY A 131 -16.86 -2.11 -3.94
N PHE A 132 -15.73 -2.23 -4.65
CA PHE A 132 -15.69 -2.42 -6.10
C PHE A 132 -14.60 -3.42 -6.54
N VAL A 133 -14.76 -3.95 -7.76
CA VAL A 133 -13.80 -4.90 -8.36
C VAL A 133 -12.93 -4.21 -9.41
N ILE A 134 -11.65 -4.58 -9.44
CA ILE A 134 -10.65 -4.20 -10.45
C ILE A 134 -10.38 -5.42 -11.33
N ASN A 135 -10.79 -5.35 -12.59
CA ASN A 135 -10.64 -6.44 -13.56
C ASN A 135 -9.32 -6.33 -14.34
N GLY A 136 -8.60 -7.45 -14.44
CA GLY A 136 -7.34 -7.53 -15.17
C GLY A 136 -7.42 -7.09 -16.64
N GLU A 137 -6.31 -6.55 -17.14
CA GLU A 137 -6.18 -5.98 -18.49
C GLU A 137 -6.36 -7.05 -19.58
N LYS A 138 -5.56 -8.13 -19.52
CA LYS A 138 -5.47 -9.16 -20.58
C LYS A 138 -5.39 -10.58 -20.00
N ALA A 139 -5.80 -11.57 -20.79
CA ALA A 139 -5.70 -12.98 -20.40
C ALA A 139 -4.26 -13.37 -20.05
N GLY A 140 -4.08 -14.18 -19.00
CA GLY A 140 -2.77 -14.52 -18.43
C GLY A 140 -2.06 -13.34 -17.74
N GLY A 141 -2.76 -12.22 -17.55
CA GLY A 141 -2.27 -11.00 -16.94
C GLY A 141 -1.73 -11.16 -15.52
N SER A 142 -2.40 -12.01 -14.74
CA SER A 142 -2.13 -12.21 -13.32
C SER A 142 -2.10 -10.91 -12.50
N SER A 143 -2.96 -9.94 -12.82
CA SER A 143 -3.15 -8.75 -11.97
C SER A 143 -3.70 -9.14 -10.59
N GLY A 144 -3.31 -8.38 -9.57
CA GLY A 144 -3.61 -8.75 -8.18
C GLY A 144 -2.66 -9.83 -7.63
N TYR A 145 -1.51 -10.02 -8.27
CA TYR A 145 -0.43 -10.88 -7.73
C TYR A 145 0.16 -10.27 -6.45
N SER A 146 0.36 -8.95 -6.48
CA SER A 146 0.71 -8.11 -5.34
C SER A 146 -0.22 -6.89 -5.37
N VAL A 147 -0.70 -6.48 -4.20
CA VAL A 147 -1.58 -5.32 -4.03
C VAL A 147 -1.16 -4.55 -2.79
N SER A 148 -1.31 -3.22 -2.81
CA SER A 148 -1.10 -2.35 -1.67
C SER A 148 -1.95 -1.08 -1.81
N SER A 149 -2.22 -0.38 -0.71
CA SER A 149 -2.45 1.06 -0.77
C SER A 149 -1.24 1.74 -1.44
N ALA A 150 -1.53 2.78 -2.20
CA ALA A 150 -0.54 3.67 -2.78
C ALA A 150 -0.40 4.98 -1.97
N GLY A 151 -1.31 5.27 -1.03
CA GLY A 151 -1.48 6.61 -0.47
C GLY A 151 -2.15 7.56 -1.48
N ASP A 152 -2.16 8.86 -1.22
CA ASP A 152 -2.70 9.86 -2.15
C ASP A 152 -1.63 10.27 -3.18
N VAL A 153 -1.50 9.49 -4.25
CA VAL A 153 -0.44 9.71 -5.24
C VAL A 153 -0.79 10.80 -6.25
N ASN A 154 -2.04 11.29 -6.23
CA ASN A 154 -2.54 12.26 -7.20
C ASN A 154 -2.96 13.61 -6.56
N GLY A 155 -2.97 13.69 -5.23
CA GLY A 155 -3.28 14.88 -4.44
C GLY A 155 -4.77 15.22 -4.39
N ASP A 156 -5.67 14.26 -4.60
CA ASP A 156 -7.13 14.49 -4.59
C ASP A 156 -7.80 14.27 -3.22
N GLY A 157 -7.02 13.81 -2.23
CA GLY A 157 -7.46 13.58 -0.86
C GLY A 157 -8.13 12.23 -0.63
N LEU A 158 -8.14 11.34 -1.62
CA LEU A 158 -8.51 9.93 -1.46
C LEU A 158 -7.26 9.06 -1.54
N ASP A 159 -7.23 7.99 -0.75
CA ASP A 159 -6.16 7.01 -0.91
C ASP A 159 -6.31 6.27 -2.24
N ASP A 160 -5.19 6.09 -2.93
CA ASP A 160 -5.06 5.36 -4.18
C ASP A 160 -4.55 3.93 -3.93
N LEU A 161 -4.54 3.12 -4.99
CA LEU A 161 -4.18 1.71 -4.93
C LEU A 161 -3.10 1.38 -5.95
N ILE A 162 -2.19 0.47 -5.60
CA ILE A 162 -1.25 -0.13 -6.55
C ILE A 162 -1.50 -1.63 -6.71
N VAL A 163 -1.60 -2.07 -7.97
CA VAL A 163 -1.88 -3.45 -8.36
C VAL A 163 -0.77 -3.98 -9.27
N GLY A 164 -0.03 -4.96 -8.79
CA GLY A 164 1.02 -5.66 -9.54
C GLY A 164 0.47 -6.76 -10.45
N ALA A 165 1.00 -6.82 -11.67
CA ALA A 165 0.72 -7.82 -12.69
C ALA A 165 2.05 -8.29 -13.32
N CYS A 166 2.75 -9.20 -12.64
CA CYS A 166 4.06 -9.69 -13.06
C CYS A 166 4.08 -10.51 -14.35
N TYR A 167 2.90 -10.83 -14.91
CA TYR A 167 2.65 -11.77 -16.00
C TYR A 167 3.21 -13.18 -15.72
N GLY A 168 2.42 -14.21 -16.01
CA GLY A 168 2.90 -15.60 -15.87
C GLY A 168 4.03 -15.92 -16.86
N ARG A 169 4.86 -16.93 -16.55
CA ARG A 169 5.85 -17.49 -17.51
C ARG A 169 5.13 -17.86 -18.82
N GLY A 170 5.33 -17.07 -19.88
CA GLY A 170 4.80 -17.35 -21.22
C GLY A 170 4.23 -16.16 -22.03
N GLY A 171 4.12 -14.95 -21.45
CA GLY A 171 3.70 -13.72 -22.16
C GLY A 171 4.79 -12.63 -22.22
N ASP A 172 4.46 -11.41 -22.66
CA ASP A 172 5.32 -10.21 -22.51
C ASP A 172 5.79 -10.11 -21.06
N SER A 173 7.03 -10.50 -20.80
CA SER A 173 7.47 -10.84 -19.44
C SER A 173 8.04 -9.63 -18.69
N ALA A 174 7.85 -8.41 -19.20
CA ALA A 174 8.25 -7.20 -18.51
C ALA A 174 7.54 -7.03 -17.18
N GLY A 175 6.28 -7.48 -17.09
CA GLY A 175 5.37 -7.14 -16.01
C GLY A 175 4.78 -5.74 -16.18
N LYS A 176 3.68 -5.48 -15.49
CA LYS A 176 3.10 -4.14 -15.32
C LYS A 176 2.68 -3.95 -13.88
N SER A 177 2.64 -2.70 -13.47
CA SER A 177 1.93 -2.27 -12.27
C SER A 177 0.90 -1.20 -12.67
N TYR A 178 -0.16 -1.08 -11.89
CA TYR A 178 -1.25 -0.13 -12.16
C TYR A 178 -1.51 0.65 -10.90
N VAL A 179 -1.54 1.97 -11.03
CA VAL A 179 -2.13 2.84 -10.04
C VAL A 179 -3.61 2.97 -10.39
N VAL A 180 -4.46 2.79 -9.40
CA VAL A 180 -5.90 2.91 -9.52
C VAL A 180 -6.34 3.97 -8.53
N PHE A 181 -6.93 5.06 -9.04
CA PHE A 181 -7.30 6.18 -8.19
C PHE A 181 -8.50 5.85 -7.30
N GLY A 182 -8.48 6.39 -6.09
CA GLY A 182 -9.60 6.40 -5.15
C GLY A 182 -10.86 6.97 -5.79
N LYS A 183 -12.02 6.46 -5.38
CA LYS A 183 -13.32 6.94 -5.88
C LYS A 183 -14.47 6.62 -4.95
N THR A 184 -15.40 7.55 -4.87
CA THR A 184 -16.61 7.47 -4.04
C THR A 184 -17.69 6.51 -4.57
N ASN A 185 -17.69 6.19 -5.86
CA ASN A 185 -18.65 5.27 -6.45
C ASN A 185 -18.12 3.83 -6.47
N ALA A 186 -19.02 2.85 -6.48
CA ALA A 186 -18.67 1.44 -6.42
C ALA A 186 -18.61 0.74 -7.80
N THR A 187 -18.47 1.49 -8.90
CA THR A 187 -18.40 0.89 -10.24
C THR A 187 -17.13 0.06 -10.43
N ALA A 188 -17.21 -1.02 -11.20
CA ALA A 188 -16.02 -1.80 -11.52
C ALA A 188 -15.01 -1.00 -12.36
N ILE A 189 -13.73 -1.24 -12.14
CA ILE A 189 -12.62 -0.70 -12.93
C ILE A 189 -12.07 -1.79 -13.84
N ASN A 190 -11.72 -1.47 -15.08
CA ASN A 190 -10.95 -2.38 -15.93
C ASN A 190 -9.55 -1.80 -16.13
N LEU A 191 -8.52 -2.58 -15.84
CA LEU A 191 -7.13 -2.16 -16.06
C LEU A 191 -6.81 -1.90 -17.54
N SER A 192 -7.63 -2.40 -18.47
CA SER A 192 -7.53 -2.04 -19.89
C SER A 192 -7.86 -0.58 -20.16
N ASP A 193 -8.73 0.04 -19.35
CA ASP A 193 -9.13 1.43 -19.52
C ASP A 193 -8.03 2.36 -18.98
N ILE A 194 -7.40 1.98 -17.86
CA ILE A 194 -6.20 2.63 -17.30
C ILE A 194 -4.99 2.48 -18.23
N ALA A 195 -4.79 1.29 -18.82
CA ALA A 195 -3.70 1.05 -19.77
C ALA A 195 -3.89 1.79 -21.09
N SER A 196 -5.12 2.18 -21.42
CA SER A 196 -5.39 2.95 -22.62
C SER A 196 -5.02 4.42 -22.41
N ASN A 197 -4.65 5.12 -23.48
CA ASN A 197 -4.22 6.54 -23.42
C ASN A 197 -5.30 7.51 -22.90
N SER A 198 -6.48 7.05 -22.47
CA SER A 198 -7.46 7.88 -21.77
C SER A 198 -7.11 8.13 -20.30
N GLY A 199 -6.33 7.27 -19.64
CA GLY A 199 -5.88 7.47 -18.25
C GLY A 199 -7.03 7.67 -17.24
N THR A 200 -8.22 7.16 -17.53
CA THR A 200 -9.37 7.37 -16.65
C THR A 200 -9.26 6.45 -15.43
N GLY A 201 -9.21 7.03 -14.23
CA GLY A 201 -9.19 6.29 -12.96
C GLY A 201 -7.83 5.72 -12.56
N GLY A 202 -6.73 6.27 -13.10
CA GLY A 202 -5.37 5.91 -12.72
C GLY A 202 -4.39 5.88 -13.90
N PHE A 203 -3.19 5.34 -13.68
CA PHE A 203 -2.18 5.19 -14.73
C PHE A 203 -1.46 3.85 -14.67
N VAL A 204 -0.89 3.45 -15.80
CA VAL A 204 -0.12 2.20 -15.94
C VAL A 204 1.38 2.48 -15.85
N ILE A 205 2.10 1.57 -15.19
CA ILE A 205 3.56 1.54 -15.07
C ILE A 205 4.07 0.31 -15.84
N ASN A 206 4.65 0.54 -17.01
CA ASN A 206 5.18 -0.51 -17.88
C ASN A 206 6.58 -0.93 -17.43
N GLY A 207 6.83 -2.25 -17.34
CA GLY A 207 8.16 -2.79 -17.05
C GLY A 207 9.23 -2.34 -18.06
N GLU A 208 10.48 -2.29 -17.61
CA GLU A 208 11.62 -1.78 -18.36
C GLU A 208 11.90 -2.62 -19.63
N ASN A 209 12.10 -3.94 -19.47
CA ASN A 209 12.43 -4.82 -20.59
C ASN A 209 11.43 -5.97 -20.73
N ALA A 210 11.09 -6.32 -21.97
CA ALA A 210 10.21 -7.45 -22.30
C ALA A 210 10.75 -8.84 -21.86
N ASN A 211 11.99 -8.92 -21.37
CA ASN A 211 12.75 -10.16 -21.12
C ASN A 211 12.76 -10.62 -19.66
N ARG A 212 11.58 -10.71 -19.03
CA ARG A 212 11.35 -11.38 -17.72
C ARG A 212 11.71 -10.59 -16.47
N ASP A 213 11.74 -9.27 -16.52
CA ASP A 213 12.02 -8.43 -15.34
C ASP A 213 11.04 -8.67 -14.19
N SER A 214 9.83 -9.18 -14.48
CA SER A 214 8.79 -9.50 -13.49
C SER A 214 8.33 -8.28 -12.67
N ASN A 215 8.24 -7.09 -13.29
CA ASN A 215 7.65 -5.89 -12.67
C ASN A 215 6.28 -6.22 -12.07
N GLY A 216 6.03 -5.75 -10.84
CA GLY A 216 4.75 -5.95 -10.18
C GLY A 216 4.69 -7.28 -9.44
N GLN A 217 5.84 -7.95 -9.26
CA GLN A 217 6.00 -9.07 -8.34
C GLN A 217 5.70 -8.64 -6.89
N SER A 218 6.22 -7.47 -6.50
CA SER A 218 5.99 -6.82 -5.22
C SER A 218 5.78 -5.34 -5.47
N VAL A 219 4.71 -4.78 -4.92
CA VAL A 219 4.39 -3.35 -4.99
C VAL A 219 4.03 -2.85 -3.60
N SER A 220 4.33 -1.59 -3.30
CA SER A 220 3.97 -0.91 -2.06
C SER A 220 3.87 0.60 -2.31
N SER A 221 3.11 1.31 -1.47
CA SER A 221 3.38 2.73 -1.26
C SER A 221 4.81 2.89 -0.74
N ALA A 222 5.44 3.99 -1.12
CA ALA A 222 6.73 4.43 -0.62
C ALA A 222 6.60 5.54 0.44
N GLY A 223 5.43 6.16 0.59
CA GLY A 223 5.28 7.45 1.28
C GLY A 223 5.83 8.59 0.43
N ASP A 224 6.05 9.78 1.01
CA ASP A 224 6.63 10.93 0.31
C ASP A 224 8.17 10.86 0.39
N VAL A 225 8.80 10.18 -0.57
CA VAL A 225 10.25 9.96 -0.50
C VAL A 225 11.05 11.10 -1.11
N ASN A 226 10.39 12.04 -1.79
CA ASN A 226 11.01 13.16 -2.47
C ASN A 226 10.62 14.55 -1.89
N GLY A 227 9.71 14.58 -0.93
CA GLY A 227 9.26 15.77 -0.22
C GLY A 227 8.34 16.69 -1.04
N ASP A 228 7.65 16.17 -2.06
CA ASP A 228 6.77 16.95 -2.94
C ASP A 228 5.31 17.01 -2.46
N GLY A 229 4.97 16.26 -1.40
CA GLY A 229 3.67 16.20 -0.77
C GLY A 229 2.67 15.25 -1.44
N LEU A 230 3.11 14.46 -2.43
CA LEU A 230 2.36 13.33 -2.97
C LEU A 230 2.99 12.02 -2.50
N ASP A 231 2.16 11.01 -2.27
CA ASP A 231 2.70 9.68 -1.97
C ASP A 231 3.37 9.08 -3.23
N ASP A 232 4.52 8.44 -3.01
CA ASP A 232 5.30 7.76 -4.03
C ASP A 232 5.08 6.24 -3.98
N LEU A 233 5.66 5.54 -4.94
CA LEU A 233 5.47 4.09 -5.12
C LEU A 233 6.81 3.38 -5.21
N ILE A 234 6.89 2.18 -4.64
CA ILE A 234 8.03 1.27 -4.88
C ILE A 234 7.57 -0.03 -5.54
N ILE A 235 8.27 -0.40 -6.62
CA ILE A 235 7.98 -1.57 -7.45
C ILE A 235 9.22 -2.46 -7.56
N GLY A 236 9.06 -3.73 -7.18
CA GLY A 236 10.07 -4.76 -7.30
C GLY A 236 10.06 -5.46 -8.66
N ALA A 237 11.24 -5.61 -9.27
CA ALA A 237 11.50 -6.33 -10.52
C ALA A 237 12.68 -7.29 -10.32
N TYR A 238 12.47 -8.31 -9.50
CA TYR A 238 13.52 -9.18 -8.97
C TYR A 238 14.28 -10.02 -10.01
N MET A 239 13.73 -10.19 -11.21
CA MET A 239 14.39 -10.89 -12.32
C MET A 239 15.02 -9.93 -13.33
N ALA A 240 14.98 -8.62 -13.09
CA ALA A 240 15.65 -7.64 -13.94
C ALA A 240 17.17 -7.82 -13.88
N ASN A 241 17.83 -7.64 -15.01
CA ASN A 241 19.28 -7.54 -15.07
C ASN A 241 19.71 -6.13 -14.64
N SER A 242 20.78 -6.02 -13.87
CA SER A 242 21.27 -4.76 -13.31
C SER A 242 22.75 -4.60 -13.59
N ALA A 243 23.16 -3.48 -14.19
CA ALA A 243 24.57 -3.15 -14.43
C ALA A 243 25.44 -4.24 -15.11
N GLY A 244 24.84 -5.14 -15.89
CA GLY A 244 25.53 -6.28 -16.53
C GLY A 244 25.42 -7.61 -15.77
N GLU A 245 24.88 -7.59 -14.55
CA GLU A 245 24.60 -8.75 -13.72
C GLU A 245 23.23 -9.37 -14.06
N TYR A 246 23.22 -10.70 -14.18
CA TYR A 246 22.02 -11.46 -14.54
C TYR A 246 21.18 -11.72 -13.29
N TRP A 247 19.90 -11.35 -13.31
CA TRP A 247 18.98 -11.55 -12.17
C TRP A 247 19.50 -10.99 -10.84
N ALA A 248 20.28 -9.92 -10.87
CA ALA A 248 20.58 -9.14 -9.66
C ALA A 248 19.32 -8.47 -9.09
N GLY A 249 18.32 -8.27 -9.95
CA GLY A 249 17.07 -7.61 -9.61
C GLY A 249 17.21 -6.08 -9.62
N LYS A 250 16.07 -5.42 -9.73
CA LYS A 250 15.94 -3.98 -9.58
C LYS A 250 14.71 -3.66 -8.73
N SER A 251 14.73 -2.50 -8.10
CA SER A 251 13.52 -1.84 -7.60
C SER A 251 13.42 -0.46 -8.23
N TYR A 252 12.20 0.03 -8.35
CA TYR A 252 11.91 1.34 -8.94
C TYR A 252 11.08 2.13 -7.98
N VAL A 253 11.53 3.35 -7.69
CA VAL A 253 10.72 4.36 -7.05
C VAL A 253 10.07 5.17 -8.17
N VAL A 254 8.76 5.34 -8.09
CA VAL A 254 7.95 6.09 -9.04
C VAL A 254 7.26 7.19 -8.27
N PHE A 255 7.50 8.44 -8.68
CA PHE A 255 6.94 9.58 -7.96
C PHE A 255 5.45 9.75 -8.23
N GLY A 256 4.74 10.20 -7.20
CA GLY A 256 3.35 10.65 -7.28
C GLY A 256 3.16 11.71 -8.37
N LYS A 257 1.98 11.72 -9.00
CA LYS A 257 1.64 12.72 -10.02
C LYS A 257 0.13 12.87 -10.22
N THR A 258 -0.25 14.11 -10.49
CA THR A 258 -1.65 14.51 -10.73
C THR A 258 -2.21 14.10 -12.10
N ASN A 259 -1.35 13.82 -13.08
CA ASN A 259 -1.79 13.40 -14.42
C ASN A 259 -1.81 11.88 -14.56
N ALA A 260 -2.65 11.37 -15.45
CA ALA A 260 -2.81 9.93 -15.65
C ALA A 260 -1.95 9.34 -16.80
N THR A 261 -0.87 10.02 -17.20
CA THR A 261 -0.01 9.50 -18.28
C THR A 261 0.68 8.19 -17.88
N ALA A 262 0.86 7.28 -18.83
CA ALA A 262 1.61 6.06 -18.56
C ALA A 262 3.08 6.36 -18.23
N ILE A 263 3.68 5.55 -17.37
CA ILE A 263 5.11 5.56 -17.05
C ILE A 263 5.76 4.33 -17.65
N ASN A 264 6.95 4.48 -18.24
CA ASN A 264 7.80 3.35 -18.60
C ASN A 264 9.00 3.34 -17.66
N LEU A 265 9.25 2.20 -17.02
CA LEU A 265 10.39 2.08 -16.11
C LEU A 265 11.75 2.23 -16.82
N SER A 266 11.79 2.07 -18.15
CA SER A 266 12.96 2.42 -18.97
C SER A 266 13.32 3.90 -18.89
N ASP A 267 12.32 4.78 -18.78
CA ASP A 267 12.54 6.23 -18.72
C ASP A 267 13.15 6.61 -17.37
N ILE A 268 12.69 5.96 -16.29
CA ILE A 268 13.27 6.06 -14.94
C ILE A 268 14.69 5.48 -14.91
N ALA A 269 14.90 4.28 -15.46
CA ALA A 269 16.20 3.62 -15.48
C ALA A 269 17.27 4.40 -16.27
N SER A 270 16.86 5.15 -17.30
CA SER A 270 17.78 5.93 -18.14
C SER A 270 18.38 7.16 -17.44
N ASN A 271 18.03 7.43 -16.17
CA ASN A 271 18.40 8.64 -15.43
C ASN A 271 18.01 9.93 -16.20
N SER A 272 16.91 9.89 -16.96
CA SER A 272 16.41 11.04 -17.71
C SER A 272 15.91 12.19 -16.82
N GLY A 273 15.81 11.96 -15.51
CA GLY A 273 15.48 12.98 -14.52
C GLY A 273 13.99 13.16 -14.24
N THR A 274 13.13 12.25 -14.72
CA THR A 274 11.68 12.43 -14.62
C THR A 274 10.98 11.22 -14.02
N GLY A 275 10.15 11.47 -12.99
CA GLY A 275 9.16 10.52 -12.49
C GLY A 275 9.66 9.45 -11.52
N GLY A 276 10.89 9.57 -10.99
CA GLY A 276 11.41 8.68 -9.95
C GLY A 276 12.88 8.30 -10.16
N PHE A 277 13.32 7.21 -9.52
CA PHE A 277 14.69 6.68 -9.65
C PHE A 277 14.72 5.15 -9.56
N VAL A 278 15.80 4.55 -10.09
CA VAL A 278 16.03 3.10 -10.07
C VAL A 278 17.02 2.71 -8.97
N ILE A 279 16.80 1.56 -8.36
CA ILE A 279 17.67 0.94 -7.36
C ILE A 279 18.17 -0.39 -7.94
N ASN A 280 19.46 -0.43 -8.24
CA ASN A 280 20.16 -1.50 -8.94
C ASN A 280 20.66 -2.56 -7.95
N GLY A 281 20.29 -3.82 -8.18
CA GLY A 281 20.80 -4.98 -7.43
C GLY A 281 22.32 -5.11 -7.49
N GLU A 282 22.88 -5.78 -6.47
CA GLU A 282 24.33 -5.87 -6.23
C GLU A 282 25.00 -6.94 -7.11
N GLU A 283 24.68 -8.23 -6.92
CA GLU A 283 25.33 -9.33 -7.64
C GLU A 283 24.33 -10.22 -8.39
N SER A 284 24.82 -10.95 -9.41
CA SER A 284 24.00 -11.90 -10.17
C SER A 284 23.30 -12.92 -9.26
N ASN A 285 21.99 -13.11 -9.48
CA ASN A 285 21.10 -14.01 -8.73
C ASN A 285 20.74 -13.59 -7.29
N ASP A 286 21.08 -12.37 -6.86
CA ASP A 286 20.64 -11.85 -5.56
C ASP A 286 19.13 -11.67 -5.45
N LEU A 287 18.46 -11.48 -6.60
CA LEU A 287 17.02 -11.24 -6.72
C LEU A 287 16.52 -10.08 -5.85
N SER A 288 17.24 -8.96 -5.84
CA SER A 288 16.82 -7.75 -5.12
C SER A 288 15.48 -7.22 -5.65
N GLY A 289 14.64 -6.66 -4.78
CA GLY A 289 13.29 -6.26 -5.16
C GLY A 289 12.30 -7.43 -5.20
N TYR A 290 12.64 -8.58 -4.62
CA TYR A 290 11.68 -9.68 -4.43
C TYR A 290 10.54 -9.28 -3.48
N SER A 291 10.88 -8.50 -2.46
CA SER A 291 9.95 -7.83 -1.55
C SER A 291 10.39 -6.39 -1.38
N VAL A 292 9.44 -5.46 -1.44
CA VAL A 292 9.64 -4.03 -1.24
C VAL A 292 8.56 -3.49 -0.29
N SER A 293 8.90 -2.48 0.51
CA SER A 293 7.98 -1.79 1.43
C SER A 293 8.49 -0.37 1.70
N SER A 294 7.57 0.54 2.04
CA SER A 294 7.96 1.74 2.79
C SER A 294 8.48 1.32 4.18
N ALA A 295 9.43 2.09 4.69
CA ALA A 295 9.94 2.02 6.06
C ALA A 295 9.46 3.22 6.91
N GLY A 296 8.79 4.20 6.29
CA GLY A 296 8.57 5.52 6.86
C GLY A 296 9.88 6.31 6.99
N ASP A 297 9.83 7.54 7.47
CA ASP A 297 11.03 8.31 7.86
C ASP A 297 11.70 7.67 9.10
N ILE A 298 12.69 6.80 8.89
CA ILE A 298 13.40 6.13 9.99
C ILE A 298 14.62 6.90 10.47
N ASN A 299 15.04 7.91 9.71
CA ASN A 299 16.26 8.66 9.96
C ASN A 299 15.99 10.07 10.54
N GLY A 300 14.75 10.55 10.47
CA GLY A 300 14.26 11.83 10.96
C GLY A 300 14.51 13.03 10.03
N ASP A 301 14.73 12.82 8.73
CA ASP A 301 14.99 13.89 7.76
C ASP A 301 13.73 14.46 7.10
N GLY A 302 12.57 13.87 7.39
CA GLY A 302 11.28 14.27 6.87
C GLY A 302 10.94 13.70 5.49
N LEU A 303 11.76 12.80 4.93
CA LEU A 303 11.45 12.02 3.73
C LEU A 303 11.20 10.57 4.14
N ASP A 304 10.22 9.93 3.52
CA ASP A 304 10.00 8.51 3.80
C ASP A 304 11.12 7.63 3.22
N ASP A 305 11.51 6.62 3.98
CA ASP A 305 12.55 5.67 3.62
C ASP A 305 11.96 4.35 3.10
N LEU A 306 12.81 3.53 2.49
CA LEU A 306 12.41 2.29 1.82
C LEU A 306 13.16 1.10 2.38
N ILE A 307 12.55 -0.08 2.31
CA ILE A 307 13.22 -1.35 2.59
C ILE A 307 13.05 -2.36 1.44
N ILE A 308 14.16 -2.98 1.04
CA ILE A 308 14.24 -3.87 -0.11
C ILE A 308 14.86 -5.21 0.31
N GLY A 309 14.19 -6.31 -0.04
CA GLY A 309 14.69 -7.67 0.17
C GLY A 309 15.37 -8.25 -1.07
N ALA A 310 16.56 -8.82 -0.86
CA ALA A 310 17.29 -9.66 -1.80
C ALA A 310 17.54 -11.03 -1.13
N TYR A 311 16.53 -11.90 -1.17
CA TYR A 311 16.47 -13.10 -0.34
C TYR A 311 17.50 -14.17 -0.71
N TRP A 312 18.16 -14.05 -1.87
CA TRP A 312 19.24 -14.93 -2.30
C TRP A 312 20.62 -14.25 -2.29
N ALA A 313 20.72 -13.01 -1.82
CA ALA A 313 22.01 -12.35 -1.75
C ALA A 313 22.99 -13.06 -0.81
N ASP A 314 24.25 -13.12 -1.21
CA ASP A 314 25.35 -13.67 -0.41
C ASP A 314 25.77 -12.65 0.66
N SER A 315 25.82 -13.07 1.93
CA SER A 315 26.35 -12.24 3.02
C SER A 315 27.78 -12.64 3.38
N THR A 316 28.47 -11.85 4.22
CA THR A 316 29.89 -12.08 4.57
C THR A 316 30.14 -13.52 5.04
N GLY A 317 30.76 -14.33 4.15
CA GLY A 317 31.10 -15.73 4.41
C GLY A 317 29.93 -16.71 4.36
N LYS A 318 28.75 -16.33 3.85
CA LYS A 318 27.56 -17.19 3.76
C LYS A 318 26.82 -16.98 2.44
N SER A 319 26.73 -18.04 1.64
CA SER A 319 25.97 -18.00 0.40
C SER A 319 24.46 -18.08 0.65
N LEU A 320 23.67 -17.38 -0.16
CA LEU A 320 22.21 -17.33 -0.15
C LEU A 320 21.59 -17.04 1.23
N ALA A 321 22.30 -16.24 2.05
CA ALA A 321 21.83 -15.87 3.39
C ALA A 321 20.71 -14.81 3.34
N GLY A 322 20.61 -14.11 2.21
CA GLY A 322 19.74 -12.96 2.01
C GLY A 322 20.35 -11.67 2.56
N LYS A 323 19.95 -10.55 1.95
CA LYS A 323 20.18 -9.19 2.45
C LYS A 323 18.88 -8.41 2.46
N SER A 324 18.79 -7.47 3.40
CA SER A 324 17.78 -6.42 3.44
C SER A 324 18.49 -5.07 3.40
N TYR A 325 18.04 -4.19 2.54
CA TYR A 325 18.62 -2.87 2.34
C TYR A 325 17.62 -1.82 2.76
N VAL A 326 18.07 -0.88 3.57
CA VAL A 326 17.34 0.37 3.82
C VAL A 326 17.89 1.41 2.86
N ILE A 327 16.98 2.13 2.20
CA ILE A 327 17.30 3.18 1.23
C ILE A 327 16.65 4.46 1.73
N PHE A 328 17.45 5.50 1.95
CA PHE A 328 16.89 6.75 2.42
C PHE A 328 16.17 7.52 1.30
N GLY A 329 15.11 8.22 1.68
CA GLY A 329 14.40 9.16 0.82
C GLY A 329 15.36 10.22 0.26
N LYS A 330 15.06 10.73 -0.94
CA LYS A 330 15.86 11.79 -1.57
C LYS A 330 15.10 12.53 -2.66
N THR A 331 15.45 13.80 -2.81
CA THR A 331 14.83 14.73 -3.78
C THR A 331 15.37 14.61 -5.20
N ASP A 332 16.60 14.10 -5.38
CA ASP A 332 17.17 13.88 -6.71
C ASP A 332 16.73 12.55 -7.32
N THR A 333 16.90 12.38 -8.64
CA THR A 333 16.46 11.17 -9.36
C THR A 333 17.61 10.25 -9.73
N LYS A 334 18.80 10.43 -9.13
CA LYS A 334 19.96 9.57 -9.46
C LYS A 334 19.69 8.13 -9.04
N ALA A 335 20.11 7.19 -9.88
CA ALA A 335 20.10 5.78 -9.54
C ALA A 335 20.93 5.48 -8.28
N ILE A 336 20.48 4.49 -7.53
CA ILE A 336 21.18 3.93 -6.36
C ILE A 336 21.69 2.54 -6.72
N ASN A 337 22.93 2.21 -6.36
CA ASN A 337 23.43 0.84 -6.47
C ASN A 337 23.56 0.23 -5.08
N LEU A 338 22.97 -0.96 -4.89
CA LEU A 338 23.04 -1.65 -3.60
C LEU A 338 24.47 -2.04 -3.21
N SER A 339 25.37 -2.18 -4.19
CA SER A 339 26.81 -2.37 -3.97
C SER A 339 27.48 -1.20 -3.26
N ASP A 340 27.00 0.03 -3.46
CA ASP A 340 27.52 1.22 -2.77
C ASP A 340 27.05 1.23 -1.30
N ILE A 341 25.81 0.81 -1.05
CA ILE A 341 25.26 0.64 0.30
C ILE A 341 26.00 -0.45 1.06
N SER A 342 26.19 -1.63 0.46
CA SER A 342 26.95 -2.75 1.05
C SER A 342 28.38 -2.36 1.41
N ALA A 343 29.00 -1.47 0.64
CA ALA A 343 30.34 -0.98 0.89
C ALA A 343 30.41 0.15 1.94
N GLY A 344 29.29 0.58 2.52
CA GLY A 344 29.21 1.76 3.39
C GLY A 344 29.54 3.07 2.67
N ARG A 345 29.43 3.07 1.34
CA ARG A 345 29.66 4.23 0.45
C ARG A 345 28.34 4.92 0.10
N GLY A 346 27.33 4.81 0.97
CA GLY A 346 26.09 5.55 0.82
C GLY A 346 26.39 7.04 0.61
N THR A 347 25.68 7.66 -0.32
CA THR A 347 25.71 9.12 -0.47
C THR A 347 25.25 9.71 0.85
N THR A 348 26.16 10.33 1.60
CA THR A 348 25.81 11.06 2.82
C THR A 348 24.81 12.14 2.43
N ALA A 349 23.53 11.97 2.79
CA ALA A 349 22.49 12.91 2.39
C ALA A 349 22.73 14.31 2.96
N HIS A 350 23.47 14.43 4.07
CA HIS A 350 23.83 15.73 4.64
C HIS A 350 25.22 15.67 5.30
N THR A 351 26.28 16.00 4.55
CA THR A 351 27.45 16.58 5.22
C THR A 351 27.16 18.05 5.43
N ILE A 352 26.77 18.42 6.65
CA ILE A 352 26.98 19.80 7.10
C ILE A 352 28.51 19.96 7.15
N ASP A 353 29.08 20.64 6.15
CA ASP A 353 30.47 21.10 6.22
C ASP A 353 30.54 22.14 7.34
N PHE A 354 30.85 21.69 8.54
CA PHE A 354 31.21 22.59 9.61
C PHE A 354 32.61 23.14 9.27
N GLN A 355 32.67 24.14 8.40
CA GLN A 355 33.83 25.03 8.33
C GLN A 355 33.86 25.78 9.67
N GLY A 356 34.47 25.14 10.66
CA GLY A 356 34.63 25.71 12.00
C GLY A 356 35.20 27.12 11.86
N ASP A 357 34.49 28.08 12.44
CA ASP A 357 34.87 29.48 12.35
C ASP A 357 36.29 29.69 12.90
N THR A 358 37.12 30.39 12.13
CA THR A 358 38.46 30.83 12.58
C THR A 358 38.42 32.15 13.35
N ASN A 359 37.23 32.75 13.53
CA ASN A 359 37.03 33.98 14.27
C ASN A 359 37.02 33.76 15.79
N THR A 360 37.48 34.78 16.51
CA THR A 360 37.69 34.79 17.97
C THR A 360 36.43 34.93 18.82
N ASP A 361 35.26 35.20 18.24
CA ASP A 361 34.06 35.62 18.99
C ASP A 361 33.15 34.47 19.44
N LYS A 362 33.38 33.23 18.98
CA LYS A 362 32.67 31.99 19.39
C LYS A 362 31.14 32.08 19.33
N ASN A 363 30.59 32.94 18.48
CA ASN A 363 29.16 33.04 18.29
C ASN A 363 28.73 32.17 17.11
N ASP A 364 28.72 30.85 17.32
CA ASP A 364 28.19 29.90 16.34
C ASP A 364 26.66 30.06 16.24
N THR A 365 26.22 30.95 15.36
CA THR A 365 24.81 31.11 15.00
C THR A 365 24.61 30.52 13.61
N LEU A 366 23.88 29.41 13.53
CA LEU A 366 23.47 28.82 12.25
C LEU A 366 22.53 29.81 11.54
N THR A 367 23.05 30.58 10.59
CA THR A 367 22.20 31.32 9.65
C THR A 367 21.91 30.41 8.47
N GLY A 368 20.74 29.78 8.45
CA GLY A 368 20.28 29.07 7.27
C GLY A 368 20.27 30.01 6.07
N THR A 369 21.07 29.71 5.05
CA THR A 369 21.00 30.40 3.76
C THR A 369 19.93 29.72 2.91
N SER A 370 19.21 30.49 2.10
CA SER A 370 18.13 30.01 1.23
C SER A 370 18.64 29.32 -0.04
N ALA A 371 19.80 28.69 0.00
CA ALA A 371 20.40 28.02 -1.14
C ALA A 371 20.91 26.64 -0.70
N ASN A 372 20.41 25.59 -1.36
CA ASN A 372 20.91 24.23 -1.18
C ASN A 372 22.40 24.20 -1.53
N GLU A 373 23.24 23.85 -0.55
CA GLU A 373 24.66 23.56 -0.78
C GLU A 373 24.79 22.08 -1.15
N LEU A 374 25.51 21.83 -2.25
CA LEU A 374 25.63 20.57 -3.00
C LEU A 374 26.59 19.55 -2.41
#